data_AF-A0AAN4UNW6-F1
#
_entry.id   AF-A0AAN4UNW6-F1
#
_cell.length_a   1.000
_cell.length_b   1.000
_cell.length_c   1.000
_cell.angle_alpha   90.00
_cell.angle_beta   90.00
_cell.angle_gamma   90.00
#
_symmetry.space_group_name_H-M   'P 1'
#
loop_
_entity.id
_entity.type
_entity.pdbx_description
1 polymer ?
#
loop_
_entity_poly.entity_id
_entity_poly.type
_entity_poly.pdbx_seq_one_letter_code
_entity_poly.pdbx_strand_id
1 'polypeptide(L)' 'MVKFVSFFLIAMLVLAMFGRLRVPGTKGRKLSKPGKCPHCGRYRIGPGKCQCEDRR' A
#
# COMPACT_ATOMS: atom_id res chain seq x y z
N MET A 1 -6.14 5.12 -40.50
CA MET A 1 -6.54 5.55 -39.14
C MET A 1 -6.61 4.38 -38.16
N VAL A 2 -7.35 3.30 -38.46
CA VAL A 2 -7.51 2.13 -37.55
C VAL A 2 -6.20 1.41 -37.20
N LYS A 3 -5.21 1.43 -38.10
CA LYS A 3 -3.91 0.74 -37.93
C LYS A 3 -3.18 1.17 -36.63
N PHE A 4 -3.13 2.46 -36.34
CA PHE A 4 -2.46 2.98 -35.13
C PHE A 4 -3.25 2.70 -33.86
N VAL A 5 -4.58 2.74 -33.95
CA VAL A 5 -5.50 2.47 -32.83
C VAL A 5 -5.31 1.03 -32.34
N SER A 6 -5.18 0.08 -33.27
CA SER A 6 -4.93 -1.33 -32.95
C SER A 6 -3.59 -1.52 -32.23
N PHE A 7 -2.51 -0.88 -32.68
CA PHE A 7 -1.21 -0.96 -32.00
C PHE A 7 -1.25 -0.35 -30.59
N PHE A 8 -1.94 0.77 -30.41
CA PHE A 8 -2.08 1.41 -29.10
C PHE A 8 -2.86 0.54 -28.10
N LEU A 9 -3.94 -0.10 -28.54
CA LEU A 9 -4.75 -1.00 -27.71
C LEU A 9 -3.96 -2.24 -27.27
N ILE A 10 -3.19 -2.84 -28.18
CA ILE A 10 -2.32 -3.98 -27.87
C ILE A 10 -1.25 -3.56 -26.86
N ALA A 11 -0.63 -2.39 -27.04
CA ALA A 11 0.38 -1.89 -26.11
C ALA A 11 -0.17 -1.66 -24.70
N MET A 12 -1.36 -1.06 -24.56
CA MET A 12 -2.03 -0.86 -23.27
C MET A 12 -2.34 -2.18 -22.56
N LEU A 13 -2.78 -3.20 -23.30
CA LEU A 13 -3.07 -4.52 -22.74
C LEU A 13 -1.81 -5.19 -22.19
N VAL A 14 -0.71 -5.15 -22.94
CA VAL A 14 0.59 -5.69 -22.50
C VAL A 14 1.10 -4.95 -21.26
N LEU A 15 1.04 -3.62 -21.25
CA LEU A 15 1.45 -2.80 -20.10
C LEU A 15 0.60 -3.10 -18.85
N ALA A 16 -0.70 -3.35 -19.00
CA ALA A 16 -1.57 -3.71 -17.88
C ALA A 16 -1.23 -5.10 -17.31
N MET A 17 -0.96 -6.09 -18.16
CA MET A 17 -0.54 -7.42 -17.72
C MET A 17 0.85 -7.38 -17.08
N PHE A 18 1.80 -6.66 -17.68
CA PHE A 18 3.13 -6.45 -17.10
C PHE A 18 3.08 -5.62 -15.81
N GLY A 19 2.26 -4.58 -15.71
CA GLY A 19 2.11 -3.78 -14.49
C GLY A 19 1.54 -4.59 -13.33
N ARG A 20 0.61 -5.52 -13.60
CA ARG A 20 0.04 -6.41 -12.58
C ARG A 20 1.04 -7.46 -12.09
N LEU A 21 1.91 -7.96 -12.96
CA LEU A 21 2.94 -8.95 -12.60
C LEU A 21 4.22 -8.32 -12.03
N ARG A 22 4.60 -7.13 -12.49
CA ARG A 22 5.81 -6.39 -12.09
C ARG A 22 5.62 -5.62 -10.78
N VAL A 23 4.38 -5.43 -10.32
CA VAL A 23 4.07 -4.88 -8.99
C VAL A 23 3.38 -5.95 -8.10
N PRO A 24 4.08 -7.03 -7.70
CA PRO A 24 3.56 -8.01 -6.75
C PRO A 24 3.59 -7.49 -5.30
N GLY A 25 3.35 -6.19 -5.07
CA GLY A 25 3.71 -5.52 -3.81
C GLY A 25 2.75 -4.48 -3.24
N THR A 26 1.77 -3.98 -4.00
CA THR A 26 0.81 -3.00 -3.43
C THR A 26 -0.31 -3.64 -2.61
N LYS A 27 -0.18 -4.92 -2.23
CA LYS A 27 -0.92 -5.48 -1.07
C LYS A 27 -0.32 -5.06 0.28
N GLY A 28 0.88 -4.46 0.30
CA GLY A 28 1.61 -4.21 1.55
C GLY A 28 1.59 -2.78 2.07
N ARG A 29 1.27 -1.76 1.25
CA ARG A 29 1.14 -0.39 1.76
C ARG A 29 -0.25 -0.17 2.34
N LYS A 30 -0.67 -1.10 3.23
CA LYS A 30 -1.45 -0.67 4.39
C LYS A 30 -0.54 0.34 5.07
N LEU A 31 -0.77 1.62 4.76
CA LEU A 31 -0.49 2.73 5.64
C LEU A 31 -0.69 2.18 7.04
N SER A 32 0.40 1.92 7.76
CA SER A 32 0.34 1.41 9.12
C SER A 32 -0.53 2.41 9.85
N LYS A 33 -1.82 2.09 10.00
CA LYS A 33 -2.73 2.85 10.86
C LYS A 33 -1.92 3.01 12.13
N PRO A 34 -1.67 4.24 12.62
CA PRO A 34 -0.80 4.46 13.77
C PRO A 34 -1.24 3.46 14.83
N GLY A 35 -0.37 2.50 15.13
CA GLY A 35 -0.75 1.32 15.89
C GLY A 35 -1.38 1.79 17.20
N LYS A 36 -2.66 1.47 17.43
CA LYS A 36 -3.28 1.74 18.72
C LYS A 36 -2.57 0.87 19.77
N CYS A 37 -2.28 1.37 20.97
CA CYS A 37 -1.79 0.54 22.08
C CYS A 37 -2.87 -0.53 22.35
N PRO A 38 -2.55 -1.85 22.27
CA PRO A 38 -3.54 -2.90 22.53
C PRO A 38 -4.03 -2.91 23.97
N HIS A 39 -3.26 -2.29 24.90
CA HIS A 39 -3.60 -2.22 26.32
C HIS A 39 -4.53 -1.05 26.67
N CYS A 40 -4.43 0.10 25.98
CA CYS A 40 -5.22 1.30 26.33
C CYS A 40 -6.04 1.89 25.17
N GLY A 41 -5.91 1.35 23.96
CA GLY A 41 -6.62 1.83 22.76
C GLY A 41 -6.16 3.19 22.21
N ARG A 42 -5.25 3.90 22.89
CA ARG A 42 -4.71 5.21 22.45
C ARG A 42 -3.79 5.05 21.24
N TYR A 43 -3.72 6.08 20.40
CA TYR A 43 -2.78 6.12 19.27
C TYR A 43 -1.34 6.27 19.78
N ARG A 44 -0.40 5.50 19.21
CA ARG A 44 1.04 5.70 19.44
C ARG A 44 1.48 6.99 18.74
N ILE A 45 1.82 8.01 19.52
CA ILE A 45 2.32 9.31 19.06
C ILE A 45 3.83 9.32 19.28
N GLY A 46 4.61 9.38 18.21
CA GLY A 46 6.07 9.34 18.25
C GLY A 46 6.68 7.92 18.32
N PRO A 47 8.03 7.81 18.21
CA PRO A 47 8.77 6.53 18.21
C PRO A 47 8.92 5.87 19.60
N GLY A 48 8.17 6.33 20.61
CA GLY A 48 8.24 5.82 21.99
C GLY A 48 7.25 4.70 22.30
N LYS A 49 7.53 3.95 23.37
CA LYS A 49 6.54 3.05 23.99
C LYS A 49 5.33 3.89 24.43
N CYS A 50 4.14 3.32 24.37
CA CYS A 50 2.95 4.06 24.78
C CYS A 50 2.98 4.27 26.32
N GLN A 51 2.54 5.42 26.79
CA GLN A 51 2.46 5.76 28.23
C GLN A 51 1.69 4.71 29.07
N CYS A 52 0.85 3.88 28.43
CA CYS A 52 0.18 2.71 29.02
C CYS A 52 1.18 1.67 29.59
N GLU A 53 2.36 1.57 28.99
CA GLU A 53 3.37 0.54 29.25
C GLU A 53 4.54 1.06 30.10
N ASP A 54 4.84 2.36 30.03
CA ASP A 54 5.91 2.99 30.82
C ASP A 54 5.57 3.12 32.31
N ARG A 55 4.28 3.13 32.66
CA ARG A 55 3.77 3.31 34.04
C ARG A 55 3.45 2.00 34.77
N ARG A 56 3.94 0.85 34.31
CA ARG A 56 3.77 -0.46 34.95
C ARG A 56 5.09 -0.88 35.61
#